data_AF-A0A9E7A045-F1
#
_entry.id   AF-A0A9E7A045-F1
#
_cell.length_a   1.000
_cell.length_b   1.000
_cell.length_c   1.000
_cell.angle_alpha   90.00
_cell.angle_beta   90.00
_cell.angle_gamma   90.00
#
_symmetry.space_group_name_H-M   'P 1'
#
loop_
_entity.id
_entity.type
_entity.pdbx_description
1 polymer ?
#
loop_
_entity_poly.entity_id
_entity_poly.type
_entity_poly.pdbx_seq_one_letter_code
_entity_poly.pdbx_strand_id
1 'polypeptide(L)'
;MTATLKVATVQFEPTMFEKERNIARLEALVGEAAGAGAKLIVTPEMGTTGYCWFDRTEVAPFVEPIPGPTTERFAKIARAQDCYIVVGMPEVDATTNLYYNSAVLIGPEGVVGTHRKTHPYIAEPKWSAPGNSGHAVFDTPIGRIALLVCMDIHFIETARLVGLAGADIICHISNWLAERAPAPYWITRAMENSCYLIESNRWGLERTVQFSGGSCVIGPDGTIEAVIDTGDGVACVDIDLERARARRMLGEAVFEQRRPELYMELPSNTFTWNPLDFFSLYGHRPLPKGRRSQVAVAQFAPSGDANANLDRIEELAKEARAAGAELVVFPERAITGLDAPAAVPLSGEAVARLIAIATRHGLHLAAGLAEEEGGTLYNSAVLVGPQGVIGRYRKTHLDASDHNWATPGNEWGVFDTKFGRIGLLIGHDAAFPEAGRVLALRGCDLVLCPAALRGNLTSAHAGTAISQNYPIPTGADPHHWHLMRARAGENNVHLAFANVLDEAAGYGGKSGVFGPDTFEFPRREAILSAGEGVAVAEIDTSNLDTPYPTNVVRRKDLVTMRQPHHYLPLIG
;
A
#
# COMPACT_ATOMS: atom_id res chain seq x y z
N MET A 1 -27.98 15.70 12.25
CA MET A 1 -27.44 15.46 10.90
C MET A 1 -26.00 15.91 10.94
N THR A 2 -25.06 15.03 10.65
CA THR A 2 -23.65 15.40 10.45
C THR A 2 -23.58 16.31 9.21
N ALA A 3 -22.82 17.41 9.30
CA ALA A 3 -22.72 18.36 8.20
C ALA A 3 -21.90 17.72 7.07
N THR A 4 -22.52 17.47 5.93
CA THR A 4 -21.84 16.96 4.73
C THR A 4 -21.02 18.07 4.08
N LEU A 5 -19.80 17.77 3.67
CA LEU A 5 -18.89 18.69 2.99
C LEU A 5 -18.84 18.33 1.50
N LYS A 6 -19.15 19.28 0.61
CA LYS A 6 -18.95 19.07 -0.83
C LYS A 6 -17.48 19.28 -1.19
N VAL A 7 -16.85 18.29 -1.79
CA VAL A 7 -15.47 18.35 -2.27
C VAL A 7 -15.40 18.09 -3.76
N ALA A 8 -14.33 18.53 -4.40
CA ALA A 8 -14.10 18.34 -5.83
C ALA A 8 -12.65 17.96 -6.13
N THR A 9 -12.50 17.09 -7.12
CA THR A 9 -11.23 16.85 -7.80
C THR A 9 -11.30 17.36 -9.23
N VAL A 10 -10.18 17.92 -9.70
CA VAL A 10 -10.00 18.38 -11.08
C VAL A 10 -9.08 17.41 -11.81
N GLN A 11 -9.49 16.96 -12.99
CA GLN A 11 -8.58 16.33 -13.95
C GLN A 11 -8.22 17.35 -15.03
N PHE A 12 -6.93 17.48 -15.33
CA PHE A 12 -6.46 18.50 -16.28
C PHE A 12 -5.21 18.03 -17.04
N GLU A 13 -5.15 18.27 -18.35
CA GLU A 13 -3.95 18.12 -19.16
C GLU A 13 -3.19 19.46 -19.27
N PRO A 14 -2.14 19.70 -18.45
CA PRO A 14 -1.32 20.89 -18.63
C PRO A 14 -0.52 20.81 -19.92
N THR A 15 -0.43 21.93 -20.63
CA THR A 15 0.44 22.04 -21.80
C THR A 15 1.78 22.59 -21.37
N MET A 16 2.83 21.80 -21.56
CA MET A 16 4.19 22.16 -21.15
C MET A 16 4.60 23.53 -21.72
N PHE A 17 5.26 24.34 -20.91
CA PHE A 17 5.70 25.71 -21.21
C PHE A 17 4.60 26.79 -21.32
N GLU A 18 3.31 26.42 -21.37
CA GLU A 18 2.21 27.39 -21.51
C GLU A 18 1.60 27.78 -20.17
N LYS A 19 2.42 28.31 -19.24
CA LYS A 19 2.04 28.59 -17.86
C LYS A 19 0.75 29.41 -17.70
N GLU A 20 0.65 30.53 -18.42
CA GLU A 20 -0.53 31.40 -18.33
C GLU A 20 -1.80 30.73 -18.83
N ARG A 21 -1.72 29.94 -19.91
CA ARG A 21 -2.86 29.15 -20.43
C ARG A 21 -3.29 28.12 -19.39
N ASN A 22 -2.33 27.41 -18.81
CA ASN A 22 -2.59 26.38 -17.80
C ASN A 22 -3.27 26.97 -16.56
N ILE A 23 -2.74 28.08 -16.03
CA ILE A 23 -3.35 28.76 -14.88
C ILE A 23 -4.77 29.23 -15.23
N ALA A 24 -4.97 29.91 -16.37
CA ALA A 24 -6.30 30.37 -16.77
C ALA A 24 -7.31 29.22 -16.92
N ARG A 25 -6.87 28.06 -17.44
CA ARG A 25 -7.72 26.87 -17.56
C ARG A 25 -8.04 26.26 -16.20
N LEU A 26 -7.07 26.17 -15.30
CA LEU A 26 -7.29 25.71 -13.93
C LEU A 26 -8.23 26.66 -13.16
N GLU A 27 -8.09 27.98 -13.29
CA GLU A 27 -9.01 28.94 -12.69
C GLU A 27 -10.45 28.73 -13.15
N ALA A 28 -10.67 28.41 -14.44
CA ALA A 28 -11.99 28.11 -14.97
C ALA A 28 -12.58 26.81 -14.38
N LEU A 29 -11.78 25.73 -14.30
CA LEU A 29 -12.20 24.45 -13.72
C LEU A 29 -12.47 24.56 -12.20
N VAL A 30 -11.63 25.31 -11.49
CA VAL A 30 -11.85 25.63 -10.07
C VAL A 30 -13.12 26.47 -9.90
N GLY A 31 -13.34 27.45 -10.78
CA GLY A 31 -14.56 28.26 -10.79
C GLY A 31 -15.83 27.43 -11.02
N GLU A 32 -15.78 26.43 -11.91
CA GLU A 32 -16.85 25.46 -12.13
C GLU A 32 -17.14 24.65 -10.85
N ALA A 33 -16.10 24.08 -10.23
CA ALA A 33 -16.22 23.32 -8.99
C ALA A 33 -16.80 24.16 -7.83
N ALA A 34 -16.30 25.40 -7.68
CA ALA A 34 -16.77 26.34 -6.67
C ALA A 34 -18.23 26.77 -6.93
N GLY A 35 -18.59 27.02 -8.19
CA GLY A 35 -19.97 27.32 -8.59
C GLY A 35 -20.93 26.16 -8.35
N ALA A 36 -20.44 24.92 -8.38
CA ALA A 36 -21.17 23.72 -7.96
C ALA A 36 -21.25 23.54 -6.43
N GLY A 37 -20.67 24.47 -5.66
CA GLY A 37 -20.72 24.51 -4.20
C GLY A 37 -19.59 23.74 -3.49
N ALA A 38 -18.55 23.31 -4.20
CA ALA A 38 -17.42 22.63 -3.58
C ALA A 38 -16.67 23.56 -2.62
N LYS A 39 -16.41 23.08 -1.41
CA LYS A 39 -15.68 23.80 -0.35
C LYS A 39 -14.21 23.43 -0.26
N LEU A 40 -13.82 22.29 -0.84
CA LEU A 40 -12.42 21.90 -1.06
C LEU A 40 -12.26 21.43 -2.51
N ILE A 41 -11.34 22.04 -3.24
CA ILE A 41 -11.10 21.78 -4.66
C ILE A 41 -9.63 21.44 -4.85
N VAL A 42 -9.33 20.27 -5.41
CA VAL A 42 -7.96 19.78 -5.59
C VAL A 42 -7.60 19.77 -7.07
N THR A 43 -6.44 20.35 -7.41
CA THR A 43 -5.91 20.42 -8.78
C THR A 43 -4.62 19.61 -8.95
N PRO A 44 -4.24 19.19 -10.18
CA PRO A 44 -3.13 18.24 -10.35
C PRO A 44 -1.75 18.78 -9.98
N GLU A 45 -0.83 17.85 -9.71
CA GLU A 45 0.60 18.13 -9.50
C GLU A 45 1.16 18.83 -10.74
N MET A 46 1.94 19.91 -10.52
CA MET A 46 2.56 20.67 -11.62
C MET A 46 1.56 21.11 -12.72
N GLY A 47 0.27 21.18 -12.39
CA GLY A 47 -0.80 21.55 -13.32
C GLY A 47 -0.65 22.97 -13.87
N THR A 48 0.17 23.81 -13.23
CA THR A 48 0.46 25.16 -13.69
C THR A 48 1.45 25.20 -14.85
N THR A 49 2.23 24.14 -15.11
CA THR A 49 3.41 24.25 -16.00
C THR A 49 3.67 23.04 -16.89
N GLY A 50 3.18 21.84 -16.54
CA GLY A 50 3.70 20.58 -17.07
C GLY A 50 4.84 20.02 -16.20
N TYR A 51 5.28 18.79 -16.47
CA TYR A 51 6.04 17.97 -15.52
C TYR A 51 7.39 17.44 -16.04
N CYS A 52 7.49 17.06 -17.32
CA CYS A 52 8.61 16.34 -17.90
C CYS A 52 9.85 17.21 -18.17
N TRP A 53 10.32 17.98 -17.19
CA TRP A 53 11.49 18.85 -17.26
C TRP A 53 12.80 18.07 -17.40
N PHE A 54 13.74 18.57 -18.21
CA PHE A 54 15.06 17.94 -18.38
C PHE A 54 16.00 18.21 -17.21
N ASP A 55 16.03 19.47 -16.77
CA ASP A 55 16.96 19.95 -15.75
C ASP A 55 16.46 21.26 -15.12
N ARG A 56 17.25 21.75 -14.16
CA ARG A 56 17.01 23.00 -13.45
C ARG A 56 16.92 24.23 -14.37
N THR A 57 17.67 24.28 -15.47
CA THR A 57 17.70 25.44 -16.38
C THR A 57 16.38 25.55 -17.13
N GLU A 58 15.83 24.42 -17.57
CA GLU A 58 14.60 24.40 -18.35
C GLU A 58 13.37 24.84 -17.54
N VAL A 59 13.29 24.43 -16.26
CA VAL A 59 12.18 24.80 -15.38
C VAL A 59 12.33 26.19 -14.74
N ALA A 60 13.55 26.76 -14.73
CA ALA A 60 13.85 28.03 -14.05
C ALA A 60 12.93 29.22 -14.43
N PRO A 61 12.44 29.38 -15.68
CA PRO A 61 11.51 30.45 -16.01
C PRO A 61 10.11 30.29 -15.38
N PHE A 62 9.80 29.11 -14.85
CA PHE A 62 8.46 28.73 -14.42
C PHE A 62 8.29 28.62 -12.91
N VAL A 63 9.38 28.57 -12.14
CA VAL A 63 9.34 28.53 -10.67
C VAL A 63 8.85 29.87 -10.10
N GLU A 64 8.13 29.82 -8.99
CA GLU A 64 7.70 31.00 -8.23
C GLU A 64 7.91 30.81 -6.72
N PRO A 65 8.14 31.88 -5.96
CA PRO A 65 8.07 31.80 -4.51
C PRO A 65 6.64 31.49 -4.07
N ILE A 66 6.50 30.90 -2.87
CA ILE A 66 5.20 30.69 -2.22
C ILE A 66 5.24 31.43 -0.87
N PRO A 67 4.32 32.40 -0.63
CA PRO A 67 3.32 32.93 -1.56
C PRO A 67 3.95 33.71 -2.74
N GLY A 68 3.24 33.72 -3.87
CA GLY A 68 3.66 34.37 -5.11
C GLY A 68 2.51 34.63 -6.10
N PRO A 69 2.83 35.04 -7.35
CA PRO A 69 1.83 35.44 -8.35
C PRO A 69 0.73 34.40 -8.60
N THR A 70 1.09 33.13 -8.76
CA THR A 70 0.13 32.04 -9.01
C THR A 70 -0.75 31.81 -7.78
N THR A 71 -0.19 31.74 -6.57
CA THR A 71 -0.99 31.52 -5.35
C THR A 71 -1.94 32.69 -5.06
N GLU A 72 -1.56 33.93 -5.41
CA GLU A 72 -2.42 35.11 -5.26
C GLU A 72 -3.65 35.05 -6.18
N ARG A 73 -3.49 34.51 -7.40
CA ARG A 73 -4.63 34.31 -8.32
C ARG A 73 -5.66 33.35 -7.75
N PHE A 74 -5.23 32.19 -7.26
CA PHE A 74 -6.13 31.23 -6.62
C PHE A 74 -6.66 31.73 -5.26
N ALA A 75 -5.90 32.54 -4.51
CA ALA A 75 -6.39 33.16 -3.27
C ALA A 75 -7.57 34.12 -3.52
N LYS A 76 -7.59 34.83 -4.65
CA LYS A 76 -8.74 35.65 -5.05
C LYS A 76 -9.99 34.80 -5.26
N ILE A 77 -9.86 33.64 -5.88
CA ILE A 77 -10.96 32.69 -6.09
C ILE A 77 -11.42 32.12 -4.74
N ALA A 78 -10.50 31.62 -3.92
CA ALA A 78 -10.77 31.08 -2.59
C ALA A 78 -11.54 32.08 -1.71
N ARG A 79 -11.13 33.36 -1.73
CA ARG A 79 -11.80 34.44 -1.00
C ARG A 79 -13.19 34.76 -1.55
N ALA A 80 -13.33 34.85 -2.87
CA ALA A 80 -14.60 35.20 -3.50
C ALA A 80 -15.65 34.09 -3.35
N GLN A 81 -15.22 32.83 -3.32
CA GLN A 81 -16.10 31.66 -3.25
C GLN A 81 -16.19 31.04 -1.85
N ASP A 82 -15.44 31.57 -0.88
CA ASP A 82 -15.35 31.01 0.47
C ASP A 82 -15.05 29.50 0.45
N CYS A 83 -13.95 29.12 -0.20
CA CYS A 83 -13.53 27.74 -0.38
C CYS A 83 -12.02 27.56 -0.19
N TYR A 84 -11.59 26.31 -0.14
CA TYR A 84 -10.19 25.90 -0.09
C TYR A 84 -9.77 25.28 -1.42
N ILE A 85 -8.57 25.60 -1.90
CA ILE A 85 -8.04 25.16 -3.18
C ILE A 85 -6.64 24.59 -2.96
N VAL A 86 -6.35 23.42 -3.53
CA VAL A 86 -5.01 22.84 -3.59
C VAL A 86 -4.42 23.05 -4.98
N VAL A 87 -3.25 23.67 -5.07
CA VAL A 87 -2.54 23.97 -6.33
C VAL A 87 -1.16 23.32 -6.36
N GLY A 88 -0.85 22.58 -7.42
CA GLY A 88 0.47 22.02 -7.71
C GLY A 88 1.33 22.94 -8.58
N MET A 89 2.54 23.28 -8.12
CA MET A 89 3.44 24.18 -8.86
C MET A 89 4.93 23.98 -8.54
N PRO A 90 5.84 24.36 -9.45
CA PRO A 90 7.26 24.45 -9.15
C PRO A 90 7.54 25.67 -8.25
N GLU A 91 8.09 25.41 -7.08
CA GLU A 91 8.47 26.42 -6.09
C GLU A 91 9.95 26.80 -6.23
N VAL A 92 10.27 28.09 -6.00
CA VAL A 92 11.63 28.51 -5.65
C VAL A 92 11.66 29.08 -4.22
N ASP A 93 12.54 28.53 -3.41
CA ASP A 93 12.81 29.04 -2.07
C ASP A 93 13.64 30.33 -2.17
N ALA A 94 13.07 31.45 -1.75
CA ALA A 94 13.69 32.77 -1.89
C ALA A 94 14.99 32.93 -1.10
N THR A 95 15.25 32.08 -0.09
CA THR A 95 16.44 32.17 0.77
C THR A 95 17.58 31.33 0.21
N THR A 96 17.28 30.09 -0.18
CA THR A 96 18.28 29.12 -0.62
C THR A 96 18.42 29.04 -2.14
N ASN A 97 17.48 29.62 -2.89
CA ASN A 97 17.29 29.46 -4.31
C ASN A 97 17.04 28.00 -4.75
N LEU A 98 16.77 27.07 -3.83
CA LEU A 98 16.43 25.68 -4.18
C LEU A 98 15.04 25.60 -4.81
N TYR A 99 14.87 24.66 -5.75
CA TYR A 99 13.57 24.42 -6.36
C TYR A 99 12.91 23.19 -5.75
N TYR A 100 11.58 23.21 -5.67
CA TYR A 100 10.78 22.11 -5.13
C TYR A 100 9.55 21.86 -6.01
N ASN A 101 9.05 20.63 -6.03
CA ASN A 101 7.70 20.33 -6.48
C ASN A 101 6.77 20.45 -5.27
N SER A 102 5.81 21.38 -5.32
CA SER A 102 5.04 21.77 -4.15
C SER A 102 3.54 21.73 -4.40
N ALA A 103 2.81 21.23 -3.39
CA ALA A 103 1.38 21.38 -3.24
C ALA A 103 1.09 22.52 -2.26
N VAL A 104 0.18 23.43 -2.61
CA VAL A 104 -0.18 24.59 -1.77
C VAL A 104 -1.65 24.53 -1.43
N LEU A 105 -1.99 24.53 -0.14
CA LEU A 105 -3.35 24.71 0.34
C LEU A 105 -3.63 26.20 0.53
N ILE A 106 -4.65 26.70 -0.18
CA ILE A 106 -5.06 28.10 -0.19
C ILE A 106 -6.49 28.19 0.31
N GLY A 107 -6.75 29.00 1.33
CA GLY A 107 -8.07 29.26 1.89
C GLY A 107 -8.53 30.70 1.64
N PRO A 108 -9.70 31.09 2.19
CA PRO A 108 -10.27 32.43 1.99
C PRO A 108 -9.38 33.59 2.45
N GLU A 109 -8.53 33.33 3.45
CA GLU A 109 -7.60 34.30 4.04
C GLU A 109 -6.22 34.31 3.35
N GLY A 110 -5.94 33.37 2.44
CA GLY A 110 -4.65 33.24 1.75
C GLY A 110 -4.05 31.84 1.86
N VAL A 111 -2.73 31.73 1.72
CA VAL A 111 -2.01 30.45 1.84
C VAL A 111 -2.13 29.92 3.27
N VAL A 112 -2.66 28.71 3.42
CA VAL A 112 -2.76 27.99 4.70
C VAL A 112 -1.46 27.22 4.97
N GLY A 113 -0.91 26.60 3.93
CA GLY A 113 0.35 25.88 4.04
C GLY A 113 0.78 25.21 2.74
N THR A 114 2.01 24.68 2.77
CA THR A 114 2.68 24.10 1.61
C THR A 114 3.28 22.75 2.01
N HIS A 115 3.15 21.76 1.14
CA HIS A 115 3.89 20.50 1.20
C HIS A 115 4.84 20.42 0.02
N ARG A 116 6.14 20.26 0.30
CA ARG A 116 7.17 20.00 -0.71
C ARG A 116 7.29 18.48 -0.86
N LYS A 117 7.15 17.96 -2.07
CA LYS A 117 7.19 16.51 -2.38
C LYS A 117 8.40 15.85 -1.73
N THR A 118 8.17 14.89 -0.83
CA THR A 118 9.26 14.30 -0.03
C THR A 118 10.02 13.24 -0.83
N HIS A 119 9.33 12.48 -1.68
CA HIS A 119 9.92 11.44 -2.50
C HIS A 119 9.89 11.82 -3.98
N PRO A 120 11.01 12.25 -4.58
CA PRO A 120 11.05 12.55 -6.00
C PRO A 120 10.89 11.30 -6.87
N TYR A 121 10.13 11.42 -7.96
CA TYR A 121 10.11 10.44 -9.05
C TYR A 121 11.25 10.71 -10.05
N ILE A 122 11.56 9.76 -10.93
CA ILE A 122 12.76 9.74 -11.78
C ILE A 122 13.07 11.04 -12.56
N ALA A 123 12.06 11.84 -12.92
CA ALA A 123 12.22 13.10 -13.65
C ALA A 123 12.72 14.27 -12.78
N GLU A 124 12.48 14.22 -11.48
CA GLU A 124 12.58 15.37 -10.56
C GLU A 124 13.97 15.63 -9.96
N PRO A 125 14.78 14.61 -9.60
CA PRO A 125 16.10 14.83 -8.99
C PRO A 125 17.08 15.70 -9.79
N LYS A 126 16.79 15.96 -11.07
CA LYS A 126 17.60 16.81 -11.95
C LYS A 126 17.32 18.30 -11.79
N TRP A 127 16.20 18.67 -11.17
CA TRP A 127 15.76 20.06 -11.07
C TRP A 127 15.24 20.47 -9.70
N SER A 128 14.64 19.55 -8.92
CA SER A 128 14.11 19.82 -7.58
C SER A 128 14.88 19.09 -6.48
N ALA A 129 14.96 19.71 -5.30
CA ALA A 129 15.36 19.03 -4.08
C ALA A 129 14.19 18.24 -3.46
N PRO A 130 14.47 17.14 -2.73
CA PRO A 130 13.46 16.51 -1.88
C PRO A 130 12.91 17.48 -0.84
N GLY A 131 11.62 17.35 -0.55
CA GLY A 131 10.93 18.19 0.43
C GLY A 131 11.49 18.05 1.84
N ASN A 132 11.47 19.17 2.57
CA ASN A 132 12.09 19.30 3.89
C ASN A 132 11.12 19.83 4.97
N SER A 133 9.83 19.95 4.65
CA SER A 133 8.81 20.53 5.55
C SER A 133 8.08 19.50 6.42
N GLY A 134 8.46 18.21 6.34
CA GLY A 134 7.75 17.14 7.02
C GLY A 134 6.36 16.89 6.41
N HIS A 135 5.49 16.21 7.16
CA HIS A 135 4.14 15.83 6.71
C HIS A 135 3.10 16.49 7.62
N ALA A 136 2.77 17.74 7.31
CA ALA A 136 1.87 18.55 8.13
C ALA A 136 0.39 18.20 7.89
N VAL A 137 -0.42 18.40 8.94
CA VAL A 137 -1.88 18.38 8.87
C VAL A 137 -2.37 19.78 9.22
N PHE A 138 -3.11 20.39 8.31
CA PHE A 138 -3.64 21.74 8.44
C PHE A 138 -5.03 21.68 9.06
N ASP A 139 -5.22 22.33 10.21
CA ASP A 139 -6.53 22.46 10.83
C ASP A 139 -7.32 23.59 10.17
N THR A 140 -8.51 23.27 9.68
CA THR A 140 -9.38 24.22 8.96
C THR A 140 -10.83 24.06 9.40
N PRO A 141 -11.69 25.08 9.19
CA PRO A 141 -13.13 24.97 9.47
C PRO A 141 -13.84 23.84 8.72
N ILE A 142 -13.25 23.32 7.64
CA ILE A 142 -13.80 22.23 6.82
C ILE A 142 -13.16 20.87 7.14
N GLY A 143 -12.39 20.76 8.22
CA GLY A 143 -11.72 19.54 8.64
C GLY A 143 -10.20 19.61 8.54
N ARG A 144 -9.55 18.53 8.99
CA ARG A 144 -8.09 18.41 9.01
C ARG A 144 -7.57 17.89 7.67
N ILE A 145 -6.78 18.70 6.97
CA ILE A 145 -6.35 18.44 5.60
C ILE A 145 -4.84 18.18 5.57
N ALA A 146 -4.44 17.09 4.93
CA ALA A 146 -3.06 16.80 4.59
C ALA A 146 -2.83 16.89 3.08
N LEU A 147 -1.59 17.21 2.68
CA LEU A 147 -1.18 17.23 1.28
C LEU A 147 -0.11 16.17 1.06
N LEU A 148 -0.24 15.38 -0.01
CA LEU A 148 0.79 14.46 -0.50
C LEU A 148 0.95 14.65 -2.01
N VAL A 149 2.16 14.46 -2.53
CA VAL A 149 2.43 14.65 -3.96
C VAL A 149 2.92 13.36 -4.60
N CYS A 150 2.12 12.85 -5.55
CA CYS A 150 2.41 11.75 -6.47
C CYS A 150 3.16 10.57 -5.85
N MET A 151 4.48 10.56 -5.97
CA MET A 151 5.31 9.45 -5.53
C MET A 151 5.28 9.25 -4.01
N ASP A 152 4.93 10.28 -3.22
CA ASP A 152 4.76 10.16 -1.76
C ASP A 152 3.81 9.01 -1.38
N ILE A 153 2.76 8.74 -2.16
CA ILE A 153 1.75 7.71 -1.85
C ILE A 153 2.29 6.27 -1.94
N HIS A 154 3.40 6.03 -2.63
CA HIS A 154 4.01 4.70 -2.70
C HIS A 154 4.60 4.26 -1.36
N PHE A 155 4.96 5.23 -0.52
CA PHE A 155 5.57 5.01 0.78
C PHE A 155 4.45 4.96 1.83
N ILE A 156 4.36 3.84 2.54
CA ILE A 156 3.34 3.67 3.60
C ILE A 156 3.46 4.75 4.67
N GLU A 157 4.69 5.19 4.90
CA GLU A 157 5.05 6.09 5.98
C GLU A 157 4.43 7.48 5.81
N THR A 158 4.34 8.00 4.59
CA THR A 158 3.88 9.38 4.33
C THR A 158 2.40 9.54 4.69
N ALA A 159 1.55 8.62 4.21
CA ALA A 159 0.14 8.61 4.53
C ALA A 159 -0.12 8.19 5.98
N ARG A 160 0.68 7.27 6.53
CA ARG A 160 0.58 6.88 7.94
C ARG A 160 0.92 8.02 8.89
N LEU A 161 1.93 8.83 8.58
CA LEU A 161 2.29 10.04 9.36
C LEU A 161 1.09 11.00 9.47
N VAL A 162 0.46 11.34 8.35
CA VAL A 162 -0.68 12.27 8.34
C VAL A 162 -1.94 11.65 8.93
N GLY A 163 -2.15 10.33 8.72
CA GLY A 163 -3.25 9.59 9.35
C GLY A 163 -3.15 9.60 10.88
N LEU A 164 -1.95 9.35 11.42
CA LEU A 164 -1.69 9.40 12.87
C LEU A 164 -1.76 10.82 13.43
N ALA A 165 -1.36 11.83 12.66
CA ALA A 165 -1.59 13.23 12.99
C ALA A 165 -3.07 13.65 12.87
N GLY A 166 -3.95 12.72 12.46
CA GLY A 166 -5.38 12.89 12.46
C GLY A 166 -5.95 13.58 11.21
N ALA A 167 -5.30 13.50 10.05
CA ALA A 167 -5.91 13.98 8.82
C ALA A 167 -7.31 13.37 8.63
N ASP A 168 -8.33 14.20 8.35
CA ASP A 168 -9.65 13.72 7.93
C ASP A 168 -9.65 13.49 6.40
N ILE A 169 -8.88 14.31 5.67
CA ILE A 169 -8.75 14.32 4.21
C ILE A 169 -7.27 14.34 3.84
N ILE A 170 -6.86 13.49 2.91
CA ILE A 170 -5.58 13.55 2.20
C ILE A 170 -5.86 14.07 0.78
N CYS A 171 -5.41 15.27 0.47
CA CYS A 171 -5.37 15.78 -0.89
C CYS A 171 -4.09 15.27 -1.56
N HIS A 172 -4.25 14.33 -2.48
CA HIS A 172 -3.14 13.78 -3.26
C HIS A 172 -3.18 14.35 -4.67
N ILE A 173 -2.09 14.98 -5.09
CA ILE A 173 -1.97 15.57 -6.42
C ILE A 173 -0.91 14.83 -7.21
N SER A 174 -1.18 14.50 -8.48
CA SER A 174 -0.28 13.62 -9.23
C SER A 174 -0.16 13.86 -10.74
N ASN A 175 0.97 13.39 -11.26
CA ASN A 175 1.28 13.07 -12.66
C ASN A 175 1.44 11.55 -12.78
N TRP A 176 0.37 10.79 -12.55
CA TRP A 176 0.42 9.34 -12.39
C TRP A 176 0.45 8.56 -13.70
N LEU A 177 1.20 7.47 -13.67
CA LEU A 177 1.34 6.51 -14.77
C LEU A 177 0.92 5.13 -14.28
N ALA A 178 -0.11 4.59 -14.92
CA ALA A 178 -0.65 3.26 -14.71
C ALA A 178 -1.43 2.82 -15.94
N GLU A 179 -1.64 1.52 -16.05
CA GLU A 179 -2.51 0.90 -17.02
C GLU A 179 -3.97 1.36 -16.91
N ARG A 180 -4.37 1.73 -15.69
CA ARG A 180 -5.69 2.23 -15.34
C ARG A 180 -5.63 2.92 -13.98
N ALA A 181 -6.51 3.88 -13.78
CA ALA A 181 -6.73 4.55 -12.51
C ALA A 181 -8.25 4.60 -12.21
N PRO A 182 -8.70 4.66 -10.94
CA PRO A 182 -7.95 4.95 -9.72
C PRO A 182 -6.88 3.92 -9.32
N ALA A 183 -5.67 4.35 -8.97
CA ALA A 183 -4.58 3.42 -8.68
C ALA A 183 -4.82 2.59 -7.39
N PRO A 184 -4.41 1.31 -7.34
CA PRO A 184 -4.51 0.46 -6.15
C PRO A 184 -3.90 1.06 -4.87
N TYR A 185 -2.84 1.87 -5.01
CA TYR A 185 -2.22 2.56 -3.88
C TYR A 185 -3.12 3.61 -3.25
N TRP A 186 -3.87 4.36 -4.05
CA TRP A 186 -4.78 5.40 -3.56
C TRP A 186 -5.89 4.78 -2.71
N ILE A 187 -6.47 3.68 -3.19
CA ILE A 187 -7.50 2.92 -2.48
C ILE A 187 -6.96 2.39 -1.14
N THR A 188 -5.76 1.80 -1.18
CA THR A 188 -5.09 1.24 0.01
C THR A 188 -4.83 2.33 1.06
N ARG A 189 -4.35 3.50 0.64
CA ARG A 189 -3.94 4.59 1.53
C ARG A 189 -5.13 5.29 2.15
N ALA A 190 -6.24 5.44 1.42
CA ALA A 190 -7.51 5.92 1.98
C ALA A 190 -8.00 4.97 3.09
N MET A 191 -8.07 3.67 2.78
CA MET A 191 -8.59 2.65 3.68
C MET A 191 -7.74 2.47 4.95
N GLU A 192 -6.43 2.27 4.81
CA GLU A 192 -5.58 1.93 5.95
C GLU A 192 -5.36 3.10 6.92
N ASN A 193 -5.57 4.33 6.44
CA ASN A 193 -5.44 5.54 7.24
C ASN A 193 -6.79 6.12 7.68
N SER A 194 -7.91 5.47 7.31
CA SER A 194 -9.26 5.94 7.62
C SER A 194 -9.43 7.42 7.26
N CYS A 195 -9.02 7.79 6.05
CA CYS A 195 -9.10 9.15 5.51
C CYS A 195 -9.89 9.14 4.21
N TYR A 196 -10.59 10.24 3.91
CA TYR A 196 -10.90 10.50 2.51
C TYR A 196 -9.61 10.80 1.75
N LEU A 197 -9.48 10.27 0.55
CA LEU A 197 -8.39 10.62 -0.37
C LEU A 197 -8.99 11.30 -1.59
N ILE A 198 -8.65 12.56 -1.79
CA ILE A 198 -9.05 13.33 -2.98
C ILE A 198 -7.85 13.32 -3.92
N GLU A 199 -7.93 12.50 -4.95
CA GLU A 199 -6.92 12.36 -5.99
C GLU A 199 -7.20 13.33 -7.12
N SER A 200 -6.24 14.21 -7.41
CA SER A 200 -6.25 15.03 -8.62
C SER A 200 -5.04 14.71 -9.47
N ASN A 201 -5.29 13.93 -10.52
CA ASN A 201 -4.28 13.50 -11.46
C ASN A 201 -4.42 14.26 -12.79
N ARG A 202 -3.32 14.42 -13.50
CA ARG A 202 -3.38 14.82 -14.91
C ARG A 202 -3.75 13.64 -15.81
N TRP A 203 -4.03 13.97 -17.06
CA TRP A 203 -4.07 13.01 -18.16
C TRP A 203 -3.31 13.58 -19.36
N GLY A 204 -3.26 12.84 -20.46
CA GLY A 204 -2.65 13.28 -21.72
C GLY A 204 -1.20 12.85 -21.91
N LEU A 205 -0.60 13.32 -23.01
CA LEU A 205 0.73 12.91 -23.46
C LEU A 205 1.71 14.09 -23.40
N GLU A 206 2.77 13.95 -22.61
CA GLU A 206 3.84 14.97 -22.52
C GLU A 206 5.19 14.31 -22.76
N ARG A 207 5.95 14.75 -23.75
CA ARG A 207 7.31 14.23 -24.04
C ARG A 207 7.37 12.69 -24.03
N THR A 208 6.45 12.05 -24.75
CA THR A 208 6.31 10.57 -24.85
C THR A 208 5.83 9.86 -23.59
N VAL A 209 5.59 10.58 -22.49
CA VAL A 209 5.03 10.04 -21.26
C VAL A 209 3.51 10.15 -21.30
N GLN A 210 2.84 9.01 -21.28
CA GLN A 210 1.37 8.92 -21.24
C GLN A 210 0.91 8.90 -19.78
N PHE A 211 0.11 9.89 -19.38
CA PHE A 211 -0.50 9.97 -18.06
C PHE A 211 -1.92 9.40 -18.07
N SER A 212 -2.32 8.85 -16.92
CA SER A 212 -3.44 7.91 -16.84
C SER A 212 -4.78 8.49 -16.44
N GLY A 213 -4.89 9.77 -16.10
CA GLY A 213 -6.14 10.32 -15.58
C GLY A 213 -6.65 9.56 -14.36
N GLY A 214 -7.96 9.33 -14.28
CA GLY A 214 -8.58 8.63 -13.14
C GLY A 214 -8.61 9.45 -11.85
N SER A 215 -8.64 10.78 -11.96
CA SER A 215 -8.86 11.65 -10.79
C SER A 215 -10.14 11.22 -10.06
N CYS A 216 -10.08 11.12 -8.74
CA CYS A 216 -11.18 10.51 -7.98
C CYS A 216 -11.27 11.01 -6.54
N VAL A 217 -12.39 10.70 -5.90
CA VAL A 217 -12.58 10.80 -4.45
C VAL A 217 -12.79 9.40 -3.92
N ILE A 218 -11.98 9.00 -2.93
CA ILE A 218 -12.01 7.68 -2.31
C ILE A 218 -12.39 7.84 -0.83
N GLY A 219 -13.39 7.08 -0.40
CA GLY A 219 -13.83 7.03 0.98
C GLY A 219 -12.85 6.29 1.90
N PRO A 220 -12.98 6.45 3.24
CA PRO A 220 -12.11 5.81 4.24
C PRO A 220 -12.27 4.28 4.31
N ASP A 221 -13.21 3.69 3.58
CA ASP A 221 -13.39 2.24 3.40
C ASP A 221 -12.82 1.73 2.07
N GLY A 222 -12.20 2.60 1.27
CA GLY A 222 -11.67 2.29 -0.06
C GLY A 222 -12.69 2.40 -1.20
N THR A 223 -13.93 2.83 -0.93
CA THR A 223 -14.96 3.02 -1.96
C THR A 223 -14.60 4.21 -2.86
N ILE A 224 -14.65 4.04 -4.18
CA ILE A 224 -14.52 5.15 -5.15
C ILE A 224 -15.87 5.86 -5.24
N GLU A 225 -15.95 7.09 -4.74
CA GLU A 225 -17.21 7.85 -4.61
C GLU A 225 -17.45 8.78 -5.81
N ALA A 226 -16.39 9.22 -6.47
CA ALA A 226 -16.43 9.98 -7.70
C ALA A 226 -15.16 9.72 -8.52
N VAL A 227 -15.27 9.72 -9.86
CA VAL A 227 -14.12 9.49 -10.75
C VAL A 227 -14.29 10.22 -12.08
N ILE A 228 -13.19 10.70 -12.63
CA ILE A 228 -13.05 11.20 -13.99
C ILE A 228 -12.10 10.26 -14.71
N ASP A 229 -12.61 9.46 -15.66
CA ASP A 229 -11.75 8.55 -16.42
C ASP A 229 -10.91 9.34 -17.43
N THR A 230 -11.56 10.09 -18.34
CA THR A 230 -10.89 10.75 -19.47
C THR A 230 -11.23 12.23 -19.58
N GLY A 231 -10.35 13.01 -20.21
CA GLY A 231 -10.65 14.41 -20.51
C GLY A 231 -10.36 15.34 -19.33
N ASP A 232 -10.32 16.64 -19.63
CA ASP A 232 -10.39 17.67 -18.60
C ASP A 232 -11.78 17.66 -17.97
N GLY A 233 -11.86 17.79 -16.65
CA GLY A 233 -13.15 17.85 -15.97
C GLY A 233 -13.07 18.04 -14.47
N VAL A 234 -14.25 18.12 -13.85
CA VAL A 234 -14.45 18.23 -12.41
C VAL A 234 -15.40 17.13 -11.97
N ALA A 235 -15.08 16.46 -10.87
CA ALA A 235 -16.00 15.55 -10.20
C ALA A 235 -16.22 16.03 -8.76
N CYS A 236 -17.48 16.22 -8.40
CA CYS A 236 -17.90 16.69 -7.08
C CYS A 236 -18.66 15.59 -6.34
N VAL A 237 -18.45 15.48 -5.03
CA VAL A 237 -19.20 14.57 -4.16
C VAL A 237 -19.35 15.16 -2.76
N ASP A 238 -20.42 14.78 -2.06
CA ASP A 238 -20.63 15.13 -0.66
C ASP A 238 -20.01 14.05 0.23
N ILE A 239 -19.09 14.45 1.10
CA ILE A 239 -18.42 13.56 2.05
C ILE A 239 -18.88 13.82 3.49
N ASP A 240 -18.87 12.76 4.31
CA ASP A 240 -19.11 12.84 5.75
C ASP A 240 -17.81 12.56 6.51
N LEU A 241 -17.23 13.59 7.12
CA LEU A 241 -15.96 13.50 7.85
C LEU A 241 -16.03 12.58 9.06
N GLU A 242 -17.21 12.29 9.60
CA GLU A 242 -17.35 11.34 10.71
C GLU A 242 -16.96 9.92 10.31
N ARG A 243 -17.09 9.55 9.02
CA ARG A 243 -16.57 8.27 8.51
C ARG A 243 -15.05 8.16 8.64
N ALA A 244 -14.32 9.24 8.36
CA ALA A 244 -12.87 9.28 8.53
C ALA A 244 -12.48 9.33 10.02
N ARG A 245 -13.21 10.11 10.81
CA ARG A 245 -12.99 10.27 12.26
C ARG A 245 -13.33 9.03 13.08
N ALA A 246 -14.05 8.07 12.51
CA ALA A 246 -14.25 6.77 13.12
C ALA A 246 -12.93 5.99 13.33
N ARG A 247 -11.87 6.28 12.55
CA ARG A 247 -10.53 5.67 12.68
C ARG A 247 -10.56 4.14 12.66
N ARG A 248 -11.41 3.57 11.81
CA ARG A 248 -11.57 2.12 11.65
C ARG A 248 -11.13 1.64 10.28
N MET A 249 -10.55 0.44 10.27
CA MET A 249 -10.20 -0.29 9.06
C MET A 249 -10.76 -1.71 9.21
N LEU A 250 -11.56 -2.17 8.23
CA LEU A 250 -12.22 -3.49 8.29
C LEU A 250 -13.02 -3.75 9.58
N GLY A 251 -13.55 -2.68 10.19
CA GLY A 251 -14.29 -2.74 11.45
C GLY A 251 -13.43 -2.68 12.72
N GLU A 252 -12.10 -2.71 12.60
CA GLU A 252 -11.16 -2.72 13.73
C GLU A 252 -10.57 -1.33 14.03
N ALA A 253 -10.24 -1.09 15.30
CA ALA A 253 -9.64 0.16 15.78
C ALA A 253 -8.11 0.14 15.57
N VAL A 254 -7.66 -0.04 14.33
CA VAL A 254 -6.26 -0.31 13.99
C VAL A 254 -5.28 0.75 14.52
N PHE A 255 -5.71 2.00 14.67
CA PHE A 255 -4.87 3.07 15.21
C PHE A 255 -4.52 2.87 16.69
N GLU A 256 -5.47 2.39 17.49
CA GLU A 256 -5.31 2.11 18.92
C GLU A 256 -4.56 0.78 19.14
N GLN A 257 -4.65 -0.13 18.17
CA GLN A 257 -4.02 -1.45 18.19
C GLN A 257 -2.58 -1.47 17.70
N ARG A 258 -2.03 -0.32 17.25
CA ARG A 258 -0.62 -0.20 16.83
C ARG A 258 0.31 -0.59 17.98
N ARG A 259 1.47 -1.13 17.61
CA ARG A 259 2.55 -1.54 18.53
C ARG A 259 3.87 -0.86 18.11
N PRO A 260 4.05 0.45 18.37
CA PRO A 260 5.21 1.22 17.91
C PRO A 260 6.57 0.61 18.26
N GLU A 261 6.66 -0.07 19.41
CA GLU A 261 7.87 -0.77 19.85
C GLU A 261 8.28 -1.94 18.94
N LEU A 262 7.38 -2.42 18.08
CA LEU A 262 7.66 -3.44 17.06
C LEU A 262 8.08 -2.83 15.72
N TYR A 263 8.12 -1.51 15.58
CA TYR A 263 8.40 -0.83 14.30
C TYR A 263 9.74 -0.07 14.29
N MET A 264 10.66 -0.44 15.18
CA MET A 264 11.92 0.28 15.41
C MET A 264 12.85 0.34 14.18
N GLU A 265 12.64 -0.53 13.19
CA GLU A 265 13.35 -0.49 11.92
C GLU A 265 12.87 0.64 10.99
N LEU A 266 11.67 1.19 11.18
CA LEU A 266 11.14 2.24 10.29
C LEU A 266 12.07 3.46 10.16
N PRO A 267 12.63 4.04 11.23
CA PRO A 267 13.59 5.16 11.13
C PRO A 267 14.99 4.71 10.67
N SER A 268 15.26 3.42 10.51
CA SER A 268 16.53 2.90 9.99
C SER A 268 16.56 2.87 8.45
N ASN A 269 17.76 2.82 7.87
CA ASN A 269 17.94 2.79 6.41
C ASN A 269 18.79 1.58 5.95
N THR A 270 18.25 0.37 6.14
CA THR A 270 18.91 -0.91 5.82
C THR A 270 19.43 -1.00 4.37
N PHE A 271 18.70 -0.42 3.41
CA PHE A 271 18.98 -0.59 1.98
C PHE A 271 19.75 0.58 1.35
N THR A 272 20.41 1.42 2.16
CA THR A 272 21.29 2.50 1.67
C THR A 272 22.50 1.97 0.92
N TRP A 273 23.00 0.80 1.35
CA TRP A 273 24.17 0.12 0.76
C TRP A 273 23.74 -1.15 0.05
N ASN A 274 24.67 -1.74 -0.72
CA ASN A 274 24.47 -3.02 -1.37
C ASN A 274 23.96 -4.07 -0.34
N PRO A 275 22.74 -4.62 -0.51
CA PRO A 275 22.16 -5.47 0.52
C PRO A 275 22.87 -6.83 0.63
N LEU A 276 23.54 -7.31 -0.43
CA LEU A 276 24.36 -8.52 -0.33
C LEU A 276 25.55 -8.33 0.63
N ASP A 277 26.16 -7.15 0.64
CA ASP A 277 27.24 -6.80 1.57
C ASP A 277 26.69 -6.52 2.97
N PHE A 278 25.61 -5.73 3.06
CA PHE A 278 25.01 -5.34 4.33
C PHE A 278 24.59 -6.55 5.18
N PHE A 279 23.85 -7.50 4.59
CA PHE A 279 23.38 -8.69 5.30
C PHE A 279 24.46 -9.76 5.49
N SER A 280 25.61 -9.67 4.81
CA SER A 280 26.74 -10.59 5.04
C SER A 280 27.80 -10.01 5.98
N LEU A 281 27.62 -8.77 6.43
CA LEU A 281 28.57 -8.08 7.29
C LEU A 281 28.86 -8.91 8.55
N TYR A 282 30.14 -9.11 8.84
CA TYR A 282 30.63 -9.94 9.96
C TYR A 282 30.18 -11.40 9.92
N GLY A 283 29.75 -11.92 8.77
CA GLY A 283 29.19 -13.26 8.63
C GLY A 283 27.83 -13.43 9.30
N HIS A 284 27.18 -12.34 9.71
CA HIS A 284 25.92 -12.39 10.42
C HIS A 284 24.74 -12.57 9.45
N ARG A 285 24.31 -13.82 9.28
CA ARG A 285 23.05 -14.19 8.62
C ARG A 285 22.90 -13.63 7.19
N PRO A 286 23.78 -14.03 6.26
CA PRO A 286 23.71 -13.61 4.85
C PRO A 286 22.36 -13.96 4.23
N LEU A 287 21.94 -13.17 3.24
CA LEU A 287 20.76 -13.49 2.45
C LEU A 287 20.94 -14.87 1.78
N PRO A 288 19.95 -15.77 1.85
CA PRO A 288 20.03 -17.05 1.17
C PRO A 288 20.05 -16.82 -0.35
N LYS A 289 20.73 -17.69 -1.09
CA LYS A 289 20.93 -17.56 -2.56
C LYS A 289 19.62 -17.31 -3.34
N GLY A 290 18.50 -17.87 -2.85
CA GLY A 290 17.21 -17.82 -3.53
C GLY A 290 17.18 -18.62 -4.83
N ARG A 291 16.00 -18.76 -5.43
CA ARG A 291 15.77 -19.42 -6.72
C ARG A 291 14.34 -19.16 -7.21
N ARG A 292 14.07 -19.52 -8.46
CA ARG A 292 12.69 -19.66 -8.94
C ARG A 292 12.00 -20.83 -8.27
N SER A 293 10.78 -20.61 -7.79
CA SER A 293 10.03 -21.59 -7.02
C SER A 293 8.53 -21.45 -7.29
N GLN A 294 7.80 -22.56 -7.29
CA GLN A 294 6.35 -22.56 -7.35
C GLN A 294 5.77 -22.48 -5.94
N VAL A 295 5.02 -21.41 -5.65
CA VAL A 295 4.37 -21.17 -4.36
C VAL A 295 2.87 -21.25 -4.54
N ALA A 296 2.20 -21.95 -3.64
CA ALA A 296 0.76 -22.08 -3.61
C ALA A 296 0.15 -21.41 -2.39
N VAL A 297 -1.08 -20.94 -2.55
CA VAL A 297 -1.98 -20.57 -1.45
C VAL A 297 -3.22 -21.44 -1.52
N ALA A 298 -3.72 -21.85 -0.37
CA ALA A 298 -4.95 -22.60 -0.22
C ALA A 298 -6.08 -21.70 0.30
N GLN A 299 -7.31 -22.03 -0.07
CA GLN A 299 -8.52 -21.34 0.37
C GLN A 299 -9.56 -22.38 0.79
N PHE A 300 -9.95 -22.37 2.07
CA PHE A 300 -11.01 -23.22 2.63
C PHE A 300 -11.48 -22.67 3.99
N ALA A 301 -12.58 -23.20 4.51
CA ALA A 301 -13.06 -22.90 5.86
C ALA A 301 -12.64 -24.01 6.85
N PRO A 302 -11.81 -23.72 7.86
CA PRO A 302 -11.43 -24.71 8.87
C PRO A 302 -12.56 -24.88 9.91
N SER A 303 -12.81 -26.14 10.28
CA SER A 303 -13.81 -26.51 11.31
C SER A 303 -13.17 -26.67 12.69
N GLY A 304 -13.96 -26.89 13.75
CA GLY A 304 -13.42 -27.23 15.07
C GLY A 304 -12.73 -28.61 15.18
N ASP A 305 -12.79 -29.46 14.15
CA ASP A 305 -12.14 -30.77 14.14
C ASP A 305 -10.76 -30.70 13.48
N ALA A 306 -9.72 -30.77 14.31
CA ALA A 306 -8.33 -30.70 13.83
C ALA A 306 -7.93 -31.86 12.92
N ASN A 307 -8.51 -33.05 13.09
CA ASN A 307 -8.19 -34.18 12.23
C ASN A 307 -8.80 -34.02 10.84
N ALA A 308 -10.06 -33.60 10.77
CA ALA A 308 -10.73 -33.29 9.52
C ALA A 308 -10.04 -32.14 8.77
N ASN A 309 -9.61 -31.12 9.49
CA ASN A 309 -8.83 -30.02 8.91
C ASN A 309 -7.48 -30.50 8.36
N LEU A 310 -6.77 -31.39 9.07
CA LEU A 310 -5.50 -31.95 8.60
C LEU A 310 -5.70 -32.89 7.39
N ASP A 311 -6.81 -33.62 7.31
CA ASP A 311 -7.20 -34.36 6.11
C ASP A 311 -7.37 -33.39 4.92
N ARG A 312 -8.10 -32.29 5.13
CA ARG A 312 -8.31 -31.26 4.10
C ARG A 312 -7.01 -30.59 3.66
N ILE A 313 -6.12 -30.28 4.61
CA ILE A 313 -4.77 -29.76 4.34
C ILE A 313 -3.98 -30.75 3.48
N GLU A 314 -4.04 -32.06 3.75
CA GLU A 314 -3.35 -33.07 2.95
C GLU A 314 -3.89 -33.15 1.51
N GLU A 315 -5.20 -33.08 1.33
CA GLU A 315 -5.83 -33.04 0.00
C GLU A 315 -5.35 -31.84 -0.83
N LEU A 316 -5.41 -30.64 -0.24
CA LEU A 316 -4.98 -29.41 -0.91
C LEU A 316 -3.47 -29.37 -1.12
N ALA A 317 -2.68 -29.94 -0.20
CA ALA A 317 -1.23 -30.12 -0.39
C ALA A 317 -0.95 -31.05 -1.58
N LYS A 318 -1.70 -32.14 -1.74
CA LYS A 318 -1.59 -33.04 -2.89
C LYS A 318 -1.96 -32.34 -4.20
N GLU A 319 -3.02 -31.54 -4.21
CA GLU A 319 -3.43 -30.73 -5.37
C GLU A 319 -2.33 -29.72 -5.74
N ALA A 320 -1.84 -28.95 -4.78
CA ALA A 320 -0.76 -27.98 -4.99
C ALA A 320 0.51 -28.67 -5.51
N ARG A 321 0.86 -29.84 -4.95
CA ARG A 321 2.00 -30.62 -5.43
C ARG A 321 1.83 -31.09 -6.87
N ALA A 322 0.62 -31.53 -7.25
CA ALA A 322 0.31 -31.92 -8.62
C ALA A 322 0.42 -30.73 -9.59
N ALA A 323 0.10 -29.52 -9.13
CA ALA A 323 0.32 -28.26 -9.84
C ALA A 323 1.79 -27.77 -9.79
N GLY A 324 2.71 -28.55 -9.22
CA GLY A 324 4.14 -28.25 -9.20
C GLY A 324 4.63 -27.41 -8.03
N ALA A 325 3.76 -27.08 -7.07
CA ALA A 325 4.14 -26.29 -5.89
C ALA A 325 5.22 -26.98 -5.04
N GLU A 326 5.99 -26.14 -4.35
CA GLU A 326 7.03 -26.53 -3.41
C GLU A 326 6.80 -25.99 -1.99
N LEU A 327 5.99 -24.93 -1.88
CA LEU A 327 5.56 -24.28 -0.65
C LEU A 327 4.06 -24.00 -0.74
N VAL A 328 3.30 -24.30 0.31
CA VAL A 328 1.85 -24.02 0.39
C VAL A 328 1.54 -23.23 1.65
N VAL A 329 0.79 -22.13 1.51
CA VAL A 329 0.27 -21.35 2.63
C VAL A 329 -1.21 -21.68 2.83
N PHE A 330 -1.60 -22.00 4.05
CA PHE A 330 -2.98 -22.28 4.45
C PHE A 330 -3.56 -21.12 5.26
N PRO A 331 -4.89 -21.01 5.38
CA PRO A 331 -5.55 -19.97 6.17
C PRO A 331 -5.15 -19.91 7.64
N GLU A 332 -5.51 -18.80 8.28
CA GLU A 332 -5.35 -18.61 9.72
C GLU A 332 -6.16 -19.67 10.49
N ARG A 333 -5.56 -20.19 11.56
CA ARG A 333 -6.10 -21.32 12.36
C ARG A 333 -6.58 -22.51 11.51
N ALA A 334 -5.97 -22.73 10.34
CA ALA A 334 -6.28 -23.86 9.47
C ALA A 334 -6.25 -25.23 10.16
N ILE A 335 -5.44 -25.41 11.23
CA ILE A 335 -5.39 -26.67 11.97
C ILE A 335 -6.54 -26.76 12.98
N THR A 336 -6.79 -25.72 13.77
CA THR A 336 -7.65 -25.80 14.97
C THR A 336 -9.05 -25.21 14.79
N GLY A 337 -9.41 -24.75 13.58
CA GLY A 337 -10.68 -24.04 13.33
C GLY A 337 -10.68 -22.61 13.82
N LEU A 338 -11.71 -21.83 13.47
CA LEU A 338 -11.94 -20.46 13.95
C LEU A 338 -12.82 -20.39 15.23
N ASP A 339 -13.57 -21.44 15.56
CA ASP A 339 -14.42 -21.49 16.76
C ASP A 339 -13.65 -21.82 18.05
N ALA A 340 -14.31 -21.83 19.22
CA ALA A 340 -13.68 -21.90 20.56
C ALA A 340 -12.59 -23.00 20.71
N PRO A 341 -11.47 -22.71 21.41
CA PRO A 341 -10.19 -23.33 21.11
C PRO A 341 -9.98 -24.72 21.74
N ALA A 342 -9.76 -25.74 20.91
CA ALA A 342 -8.86 -26.83 21.27
C ALA A 342 -7.44 -26.39 20.86
N ALA A 343 -6.79 -25.65 21.75
CA ALA A 343 -5.40 -25.26 21.54
C ALA A 343 -4.49 -26.50 21.61
N VAL A 344 -3.42 -26.50 20.82
CA VAL A 344 -2.49 -27.64 20.73
C VAL A 344 -1.05 -27.17 20.93
N PRO A 345 -0.20 -27.96 21.59
CA PRO A 345 1.21 -27.64 21.70
C PRO A 345 1.92 -27.87 20.36
N LEU A 346 2.98 -27.10 20.11
CA LEU A 346 3.80 -27.30 18.90
C LEU A 346 4.48 -28.67 18.83
N SER A 347 4.74 -29.29 19.98
CA SER A 347 5.26 -30.66 20.07
C SER A 347 4.17 -31.74 19.95
N GLY A 348 2.92 -31.35 19.75
CA GLY A 348 1.76 -32.25 19.72
C GLY A 348 1.56 -32.97 18.37
N GLU A 349 0.60 -33.90 18.39
CA GLU A 349 0.29 -34.78 17.25
C GLU A 349 -0.14 -34.01 15.99
N ALA A 350 -0.85 -32.89 16.15
CA ALA A 350 -1.33 -32.09 15.02
C ALA A 350 -0.17 -31.52 14.18
N VAL A 351 0.86 -30.96 14.82
CA VAL A 351 2.05 -30.44 14.12
C VAL A 351 2.92 -31.59 13.61
N ALA A 352 3.04 -32.69 14.34
CA ALA A 352 3.71 -33.90 13.86
C ALA A 352 3.06 -34.45 12.57
N ARG A 353 1.73 -34.42 12.50
CA ARG A 353 0.96 -34.81 11.31
C ARG A 353 1.18 -33.84 10.15
N LEU A 354 1.22 -32.53 10.40
CA LEU A 354 1.58 -31.54 9.37
C LEU A 354 2.98 -31.79 8.79
N ILE A 355 3.97 -32.10 9.65
CA ILE A 355 5.32 -32.48 9.21
C ILE A 355 5.27 -33.76 8.36
N ALA A 356 4.49 -34.77 8.76
CA ALA A 356 4.35 -36.00 7.99
C ALA A 356 3.76 -35.75 6.59
N ILE A 357 2.78 -34.84 6.46
CA ILE A 357 2.24 -34.39 5.16
C ILE A 357 3.34 -33.72 4.34
N ALA A 358 4.08 -32.77 4.94
CA ALA A 358 5.20 -32.08 4.28
C ALA A 358 6.27 -33.06 3.77
N THR A 359 6.66 -34.05 4.58
CA THR A 359 7.62 -35.10 4.20
C THR A 359 7.07 -36.00 3.09
N ARG A 360 5.83 -36.47 3.20
CA ARG A 360 5.19 -37.38 2.23
C ARG A 360 5.10 -36.76 0.84
N HIS A 361 4.78 -35.47 0.77
CA HIS A 361 4.58 -34.76 -0.51
C HIS A 361 5.80 -33.95 -0.96
N GLY A 362 6.87 -33.89 -0.15
CA GLY A 362 8.08 -33.13 -0.46
C GLY A 362 7.82 -31.61 -0.51
N LEU A 363 6.93 -31.12 0.34
CA LEU A 363 6.48 -29.73 0.39
C LEU A 363 6.99 -29.00 1.64
N HIS A 364 6.96 -27.67 1.58
CA HIS A 364 6.96 -26.82 2.77
C HIS A 364 5.54 -26.31 2.99
N LEU A 365 5.09 -26.23 4.23
CA LEU A 365 3.71 -25.86 4.57
C LEU A 365 3.74 -24.76 5.64
N ALA A 366 2.95 -23.71 5.43
CA ALA A 366 2.68 -22.68 6.43
C ALA A 366 1.21 -22.77 6.87
N ALA A 367 0.95 -23.08 8.14
CA ALA A 367 -0.41 -23.27 8.65
C ALA A 367 -0.61 -22.63 10.02
N GLY A 368 -1.79 -22.04 10.23
CA GLY A 368 -2.18 -21.42 11.50
C GLY A 368 -2.80 -22.40 12.50
N LEU A 369 -2.65 -22.12 13.79
CA LEU A 369 -3.25 -22.86 14.91
C LEU A 369 -3.45 -21.98 16.15
N ALA A 370 -4.38 -22.35 17.01
CA ALA A 370 -4.35 -21.98 18.42
C ALA A 370 -3.25 -22.80 19.12
N GLU A 371 -2.16 -22.13 19.51
CA GLU A 371 -1.02 -22.74 20.19
C GLU A 371 -1.20 -22.67 21.71
N GLU A 372 -0.90 -23.76 22.41
CA GLU A 372 -0.71 -23.77 23.87
C GLU A 372 0.78 -23.96 24.22
N GLU A 373 1.33 -23.07 25.04
CA GLU A 373 2.67 -23.22 25.63
C GLU A 373 2.63 -22.84 27.11
N GLY A 374 2.88 -23.81 27.99
CA GLY A 374 2.93 -23.57 29.44
C GLY A 374 1.64 -23.00 30.03
N GLY A 375 0.48 -23.39 29.48
CA GLY A 375 -0.83 -22.86 29.88
C GLY A 375 -1.18 -21.48 29.30
N THR A 376 -0.31 -20.89 28.47
CA THR A 376 -0.59 -19.65 27.74
C THR A 376 -1.01 -19.97 26.31
N LEU A 377 -2.04 -19.28 25.83
CA LEU A 377 -2.58 -19.47 24.49
C LEU A 377 -2.10 -18.38 23.53
N TYR A 378 -1.82 -18.76 22.28
CA TYR A 378 -1.40 -17.85 21.22
C TYR A 378 -2.11 -18.17 19.90
N ASN A 379 -2.35 -17.16 19.08
CA ASN A 379 -2.66 -17.36 17.66
C ASN A 379 -1.34 -17.43 16.89
N SER A 380 -1.01 -18.60 16.37
CA SER A 380 0.31 -18.90 15.84
C SER A 380 0.26 -19.46 14.44
N ALA A 381 1.32 -19.25 13.68
CA ALA A 381 1.58 -19.90 12.41
C ALA A 381 2.91 -20.65 12.49
N VAL A 382 2.93 -21.86 11.96
CA VAL A 382 4.15 -22.67 11.81
C VAL A 382 4.53 -22.79 10.35
N LEU A 383 5.83 -22.66 10.08
CA LEU A 383 6.43 -23.04 8.81
C LEU A 383 7.16 -24.37 9.02
N VAL A 384 6.72 -25.40 8.31
CA VAL A 384 7.34 -26.74 8.35
C VAL A 384 7.87 -27.13 6.97
N GLY A 385 8.89 -27.98 6.95
CA GLY A 385 9.40 -28.64 5.75
C GLY A 385 9.59 -30.13 5.98
N PRO A 386 10.12 -30.86 4.98
CA PRO A 386 10.30 -32.32 5.08
C PRO A 386 11.23 -32.76 6.22
N GLN A 387 12.06 -31.84 6.74
CA GLN A 387 13.00 -32.06 7.83
C GLN A 387 12.45 -31.67 9.22
N GLY A 388 11.23 -31.12 9.30
CA GLY A 388 10.60 -30.69 10.55
C GLY A 388 10.22 -29.21 10.56
N VAL A 389 10.11 -28.63 11.76
CA VAL A 389 9.75 -27.22 11.95
C VAL A 389 10.91 -26.31 11.55
N ILE A 390 10.63 -25.33 10.70
CA ILE A 390 11.57 -24.29 10.28
C ILE A 390 11.40 -23.04 11.14
N GLY A 391 10.15 -22.70 11.48
CA GLY A 391 9.83 -21.49 12.22
C GLY A 391 8.44 -21.49 12.83
N ARG A 392 8.28 -20.70 13.89
CA ARG A 392 7.02 -20.32 14.53
C ARG A 392 6.92 -18.81 14.50
N TYR A 393 5.73 -18.28 14.27
CA TYR A 393 5.39 -16.88 14.52
C TYR A 393 4.08 -16.80 15.30
N ARG A 394 4.01 -15.86 16.25
CA ARG A 394 2.83 -15.56 17.07
C ARG A 394 2.29 -14.21 16.65
N LYS A 395 1.00 -14.14 16.33
CA LYS A 395 0.31 -12.92 15.88
C LYS A 395 0.59 -11.79 16.85
N THR A 396 1.12 -10.67 16.37
CA THR A 396 1.54 -9.55 17.24
C THR A 396 0.41 -8.54 17.40
N HIS A 397 -0.45 -8.39 16.39
CA HIS A 397 -1.63 -7.54 16.40
C HIS A 397 -2.88 -8.42 16.49
N LEU A 398 -3.42 -8.55 17.69
CA LEU A 398 -4.67 -9.27 17.90
C LEU A 398 -5.85 -8.40 17.44
N ASP A 399 -6.81 -9.00 16.75
CA ASP A 399 -8.10 -8.38 16.50
C ASP A 399 -9.01 -8.51 17.74
N ALA A 400 -10.20 -7.91 17.68
CA ALA A 400 -11.14 -7.94 18.81
C ALA A 400 -11.55 -9.37 19.23
N SER A 401 -11.53 -10.34 18.31
CA SER A 401 -11.86 -11.74 18.60
C SER A 401 -10.71 -12.42 19.33
N ASP A 402 -9.48 -12.25 18.85
CA ASP A 402 -8.28 -12.85 19.41
C ASP A 402 -7.96 -12.36 20.83
N HIS A 403 -8.24 -11.09 21.14
CA HIS A 403 -8.04 -10.52 22.47
C HIS A 403 -8.79 -11.27 23.60
N ASN A 404 -9.84 -12.02 23.27
CA ASN A 404 -10.62 -12.76 24.26
C ASN A 404 -9.93 -14.05 24.74
N TRP A 405 -8.93 -14.56 24.02
CA TRP A 405 -8.35 -15.87 24.30
C TRP A 405 -6.84 -15.98 24.08
N ALA A 406 -6.25 -15.18 23.20
CA ALA A 406 -4.84 -15.24 22.83
C ALA A 406 -4.00 -14.17 23.55
N THR A 407 -2.75 -14.52 23.85
CA THR A 407 -1.71 -13.58 24.22
C THR A 407 -0.99 -13.09 22.95
N PRO A 408 -0.67 -11.80 22.82
CA PRO A 408 0.04 -11.30 21.64
C PRO A 408 1.49 -11.80 21.61
N GLY A 409 2.00 -12.05 20.41
CA GLY A 409 3.44 -12.14 20.16
C GLY A 409 4.15 -10.80 20.38
N ASN A 410 5.47 -10.83 20.44
CA ASN A 410 6.31 -9.65 20.69
C ASN A 410 7.52 -9.53 19.75
N GLU A 411 7.60 -10.33 18.69
CA GLU A 411 8.72 -10.32 17.76
C GLU A 411 8.30 -10.66 16.33
N TRP A 412 8.99 -10.09 15.34
CA TRP A 412 8.85 -10.50 13.94
C TRP A 412 9.79 -11.68 13.63
N GLY A 413 9.22 -12.75 13.09
CA GLY A 413 9.97 -13.93 12.67
C GLY A 413 10.42 -13.84 11.21
N VAL A 414 11.72 -14.05 10.95
CA VAL A 414 12.25 -14.27 9.60
C VAL A 414 13.04 -15.57 9.55
N PHE A 415 12.95 -16.31 8.44
CA PHE A 415 13.45 -17.68 8.31
C PHE A 415 14.15 -17.87 6.96
N ASP A 416 15.40 -18.33 6.96
CA ASP A 416 16.16 -18.53 5.73
C ASP A 416 15.84 -19.91 5.14
N THR A 417 15.42 -19.94 3.87
CA THR A 417 15.03 -21.16 3.18
C THR A 417 15.60 -21.21 1.76
N LYS A 418 15.42 -22.34 1.07
CA LYS A 418 15.73 -22.44 -0.35
C LYS A 418 14.90 -21.52 -1.24
N PHE A 419 13.81 -20.93 -0.73
CA PHE A 419 12.92 -20.02 -1.47
C PHE A 419 13.33 -18.55 -1.33
N GLY A 420 14.30 -18.25 -0.46
CA GLY A 420 14.57 -16.90 0.01
C GLY A 420 14.40 -16.79 1.53
N ARG A 421 14.61 -15.60 2.06
CA ARG A 421 14.27 -15.26 3.44
C ARG A 421 12.77 -15.01 3.52
N ILE A 422 12.10 -15.79 4.35
CA ILE A 422 10.66 -15.77 4.54
C ILE A 422 10.31 -14.98 5.81
N GLY A 423 9.35 -14.06 5.71
CA GLY A 423 8.66 -13.46 6.86
C GLY A 423 7.27 -14.06 7.04
N LEU A 424 6.75 -14.05 8.27
CA LEU A 424 5.39 -14.48 8.59
C LEU A 424 4.57 -13.31 9.13
N LEU A 425 3.33 -13.22 8.67
CA LEU A 425 2.25 -12.39 9.23
C LEU A 425 1.03 -13.30 9.46
N ILE A 426 0.11 -12.92 10.35
CA ILE A 426 -1.16 -13.65 10.52
C ILE A 426 -2.32 -12.66 10.44
N GLY A 427 -3.23 -12.89 9.49
CA GLY A 427 -4.48 -12.15 9.33
C GLY A 427 -4.37 -10.65 9.60
N HIS A 428 -4.85 -10.25 10.78
CA HIS A 428 -4.89 -8.86 11.25
C HIS A 428 -3.53 -8.13 11.21
N ASP A 429 -2.39 -8.82 11.33
CA ASP A 429 -1.07 -8.19 11.16
C ASP A 429 -0.93 -7.48 9.80
N ALA A 430 -1.58 -7.99 8.75
CA ALA A 430 -1.53 -7.42 7.41
C ALA A 430 -2.34 -6.11 7.26
N ALA A 431 -3.20 -5.78 8.23
CA ALA A 431 -3.87 -4.48 8.30
C ALA A 431 -2.89 -3.35 8.65
N PHE A 432 -1.76 -3.67 9.29
CA PHE A 432 -0.73 -2.71 9.70
C PHE A 432 0.35 -2.62 8.63
N PRO A 433 0.41 -1.54 7.82
CA PRO A 433 1.42 -1.42 6.77
C PRO A 433 2.87 -1.46 7.31
N GLU A 434 3.08 -1.04 8.56
CA GLU A 434 4.36 -1.11 9.25
C GLU A 434 4.91 -2.54 9.34
N ALA A 435 4.04 -3.55 9.50
CA ALA A 435 4.43 -4.95 9.67
C ALA A 435 5.17 -5.48 8.43
N GLY A 436 4.57 -5.29 7.25
CA GLY A 436 5.20 -5.65 5.97
C GLY A 436 6.50 -4.89 5.73
N ARG A 437 6.55 -3.61 6.10
CA ARG A 437 7.75 -2.77 5.96
C ARG A 437 8.89 -3.26 6.85
N VAL A 438 8.64 -3.61 8.10
CA VAL A 438 9.65 -4.15 9.01
C VAL A 438 10.22 -5.46 8.47
N LEU A 439 9.37 -6.38 8.00
CA LEU A 439 9.84 -7.64 7.38
C LEU A 439 10.71 -7.38 6.15
N ALA A 440 10.32 -6.44 5.29
CA ALA A 440 11.15 -6.05 4.14
C ALA A 440 12.51 -5.49 4.57
N LEU A 441 12.55 -4.64 5.61
CA LEU A 441 13.79 -4.08 6.18
C LEU A 441 14.69 -5.14 6.83
N ARG A 442 14.14 -6.27 7.26
CA ARG A 442 14.88 -7.46 7.74
C ARG A 442 15.38 -8.36 6.60
N GLY A 443 15.18 -7.96 5.34
CA GLY A 443 15.66 -8.65 4.16
C GLY A 443 14.74 -9.77 3.68
N CYS A 444 13.46 -9.76 4.05
CA CYS A 444 12.50 -10.73 3.52
C CYS A 444 12.32 -10.57 2.01
N ASP A 445 12.34 -11.71 1.31
CA ASP A 445 12.04 -11.82 -0.12
C ASP A 445 10.59 -12.23 -0.36
N LEU A 446 10.05 -13.02 0.57
CA LEU A 446 8.71 -13.59 0.54
C LEU A 446 8.04 -13.42 1.90
N VAL A 447 6.81 -12.95 1.93
CA VAL A 447 5.98 -12.89 3.13
C VAL A 447 4.84 -13.89 2.98
N LEU A 448 4.64 -14.76 3.97
CA LEU A 448 3.49 -15.66 4.03
C LEU A 448 2.48 -15.11 5.02
N CYS A 449 1.21 -15.09 4.64
CA CYS A 449 0.13 -14.60 5.47
C CYS A 449 -1.03 -15.60 5.49
N PRO A 450 -1.01 -16.58 6.42
CA PRO A 450 -2.22 -17.26 6.88
C PRO A 450 -3.20 -16.22 7.44
N ALA A 451 -4.40 -16.15 6.89
CA ALA A 451 -5.36 -15.10 7.23
C ALA A 451 -6.79 -15.62 7.43
N ALA A 452 -7.51 -14.95 8.30
CA ALA A 452 -8.96 -14.94 8.41
C ALA A 452 -9.41 -13.47 8.51
N LEU A 453 -9.27 -12.73 7.40
CA LEU A 453 -9.69 -11.34 7.30
C LEU A 453 -11.10 -11.25 6.73
N ARG A 454 -11.95 -10.48 7.43
CA ARG A 454 -13.30 -10.14 7.00
C ARG A 454 -13.32 -8.83 6.22
N GLY A 455 -14.43 -8.60 5.52
CA GLY A 455 -14.69 -7.35 4.80
C GLY A 455 -14.10 -7.33 3.40
N ASN A 456 -14.15 -6.16 2.76
CA ASN A 456 -13.78 -6.03 1.36
C ASN A 456 -12.27 -5.77 1.21
N LEU A 457 -11.56 -6.74 0.62
CA LEU A 457 -10.11 -6.66 0.37
C LEU A 457 -9.77 -6.41 -1.10
N THR A 458 -10.80 -6.36 -1.96
CA THR A 458 -10.66 -6.28 -3.41
C THR A 458 -11.68 -5.32 -4.01
N SER A 459 -11.38 -4.75 -5.16
CA SER A 459 -12.40 -4.09 -5.96
C SER A 459 -12.15 -4.31 -7.44
N ALA A 460 -13.25 -4.42 -8.18
CA ALA A 460 -13.22 -4.45 -9.63
C ALA A 460 -13.15 -3.02 -10.17
N HIS A 461 -12.62 -2.88 -11.38
CA HIS A 461 -12.68 -1.64 -12.13
C HIS A 461 -13.08 -1.91 -13.57
N ALA A 462 -13.86 -1.00 -14.13
CA ALA A 462 -14.15 -1.01 -15.56
C ALA A 462 -12.86 -0.83 -16.37
N GLY A 463 -12.93 -1.02 -17.69
CA GLY A 463 -11.82 -0.62 -18.54
C GLY A 463 -11.65 0.91 -18.55
N THR A 464 -10.47 1.38 -18.97
CA THR A 464 -10.22 2.81 -19.24
C THR A 464 -10.21 3.07 -20.74
N ALA A 465 -10.71 4.24 -21.14
CA ALA A 465 -10.62 4.70 -22.53
C ALA A 465 -9.32 5.48 -22.84
N ILE A 466 -8.46 5.73 -21.85
CA ILE A 466 -7.17 6.38 -22.08
C ILE A 466 -6.26 5.46 -22.88
N SER A 467 -5.77 5.98 -24.00
CA SER A 467 -4.82 5.26 -24.86
C SER A 467 -3.47 5.16 -24.18
N GLN A 468 -2.81 4.02 -24.35
CA GLN A 468 -1.51 3.72 -23.76
C GLN A 468 -0.47 3.62 -24.87
N ASN A 469 0.74 4.13 -24.61
CA ASN A 469 1.84 4.14 -25.59
C ASN A 469 2.61 2.81 -25.67
N TYR A 470 2.19 1.79 -24.93
CA TYR A 470 2.68 0.41 -24.98
C TYR A 470 1.54 -0.59 -24.67
N PRO A 471 1.63 -1.86 -25.11
CA PRO A 471 0.53 -2.82 -24.99
C PRO A 471 0.34 -3.27 -23.54
N ILE A 472 -0.75 -2.83 -22.92
CA ILE A 472 -1.19 -3.27 -21.59
C ILE A 472 -2.68 -3.59 -21.56
N PRO A 473 -3.13 -4.45 -20.63
CA PRO A 473 -4.55 -4.72 -20.45
C PRO A 473 -5.29 -3.45 -20.02
N THR A 474 -6.23 -2.96 -20.83
CA THR A 474 -7.07 -1.78 -20.51
C THR A 474 -8.53 -2.12 -20.30
N GLY A 475 -8.96 -3.38 -20.56
CA GLY A 475 -10.33 -3.85 -20.33
C GLY A 475 -10.66 -4.05 -18.85
N ALA A 476 -11.89 -4.39 -18.49
CA ALA A 476 -12.29 -4.58 -17.08
C ALA A 476 -11.38 -5.57 -16.34
N ASP A 477 -11.07 -5.28 -15.07
CA ASP A 477 -10.31 -6.16 -14.17
C ASP A 477 -11.15 -6.44 -12.92
N PRO A 478 -11.56 -7.70 -12.68
CA PRO A 478 -12.35 -8.07 -11.50
C PRO A 478 -11.56 -7.96 -10.18
N HIS A 479 -10.23 -7.85 -10.26
CA HIS A 479 -9.32 -7.72 -9.13
C HIS A 479 -8.40 -6.53 -9.33
N HIS A 480 -8.93 -5.43 -9.88
CA HIS A 480 -8.20 -4.18 -10.10
C HIS A 480 -7.41 -3.75 -8.86
N TRP A 481 -8.09 -3.69 -7.72
CA TRP A 481 -7.45 -3.55 -6.42
C TRP A 481 -7.51 -4.86 -5.64
N HIS A 482 -6.39 -5.18 -4.99
CA HIS A 482 -6.27 -6.21 -3.98
C HIS A 482 -5.31 -5.70 -2.91
N LEU A 483 -5.73 -5.63 -1.65
CA LEU A 483 -4.90 -5.07 -0.56
C LEU A 483 -3.51 -5.72 -0.51
N MET A 484 -3.46 -7.05 -0.61
CA MET A 484 -2.19 -7.79 -0.55
C MET A 484 -1.28 -7.57 -1.77
N ARG A 485 -1.82 -7.16 -2.92
CA ARG A 485 -0.99 -6.74 -4.06
C ARG A 485 -0.27 -5.44 -3.75
N ALA A 486 -0.97 -4.46 -3.16
CA ALA A 486 -0.36 -3.21 -2.73
C ALA A 486 0.71 -3.46 -1.65
N ARG A 487 0.43 -4.34 -0.69
CA ARG A 487 1.38 -4.76 0.37
C ARG A 487 2.63 -5.43 -0.20
N ALA A 488 2.50 -6.25 -1.24
CA ALA A 488 3.63 -6.87 -1.93
C ALA A 488 4.50 -5.81 -2.63
N GLY A 489 3.84 -4.95 -3.43
CA GLY A 489 4.49 -3.90 -4.22
C GLY A 489 5.23 -2.87 -3.37
N GLU A 490 4.57 -2.26 -2.38
CA GLU A 490 5.21 -1.21 -1.55
C GLU A 490 6.44 -1.69 -0.78
N ASN A 491 6.56 -3.00 -0.56
CA ASN A 491 7.66 -3.62 0.18
C ASN A 491 8.65 -4.36 -0.75
N ASN A 492 8.41 -4.35 -2.06
CA ASN A 492 9.09 -5.17 -3.06
C ASN A 492 9.33 -6.61 -2.59
N VAL A 493 8.30 -7.26 -2.04
CA VAL A 493 8.33 -8.69 -1.65
C VAL A 493 7.41 -9.48 -2.55
N HIS A 494 7.67 -10.78 -2.71
CA HIS A 494 6.57 -11.69 -3.02
C HIS A 494 5.68 -11.83 -1.78
N LEU A 495 4.37 -11.97 -1.96
CA LEU A 495 3.43 -12.16 -0.85
C LEU A 495 2.46 -13.28 -1.16
N ALA A 496 2.44 -14.32 -0.33
CA ALA A 496 1.49 -15.43 -0.42
C ALA A 496 0.44 -15.30 0.70
N PHE A 497 -0.76 -14.89 0.31
CA PHE A 497 -1.90 -14.65 1.21
C PHE A 497 -2.93 -15.77 1.05
N ALA A 498 -3.21 -16.47 2.15
CA ALA A 498 -4.19 -17.54 2.20
C ALA A 498 -5.29 -17.14 3.18
N ASN A 499 -6.47 -16.77 2.68
CA ASN A 499 -7.60 -16.34 3.49
C ASN A 499 -8.65 -17.45 3.62
N VAL A 500 -9.38 -17.43 4.73
CA VAL A 500 -10.58 -18.25 4.90
C VAL A 500 -11.64 -17.86 3.87
N LEU A 501 -12.36 -18.86 3.35
CA LEU A 501 -13.56 -18.66 2.55
C LEU A 501 -14.78 -19.20 3.31
N ASP A 502 -15.55 -18.28 3.88
CA ASP A 502 -16.85 -18.52 4.49
C ASP A 502 -17.66 -17.22 4.35
N GLU A 503 -18.38 -17.10 3.24
CA GLU A 503 -19.16 -15.90 2.91
C GLU A 503 -20.25 -15.61 3.95
N ALA A 504 -20.80 -16.65 4.58
CA ALA A 504 -21.83 -16.50 5.61
C ALA A 504 -21.27 -15.84 6.88
N ALA A 505 -20.00 -16.12 7.22
CA ALA A 505 -19.28 -15.46 8.31
C ALA A 505 -18.49 -14.21 7.89
N GLY A 506 -18.62 -13.76 6.63
CA GLY A 506 -17.99 -12.54 6.11
C GLY A 506 -16.53 -12.70 5.68
N TYR A 507 -16.04 -13.94 5.54
CA TYR A 507 -14.70 -14.25 5.03
C TYR A 507 -14.77 -14.51 3.51
N GLY A 508 -14.37 -13.53 2.71
CA GLY A 508 -14.55 -13.57 1.25
C GLY A 508 -13.50 -14.38 0.46
N GLY A 509 -12.55 -15.04 1.14
CA GLY A 509 -11.42 -15.68 0.48
C GLY A 509 -10.53 -14.64 -0.22
N LYS A 510 -10.40 -14.77 -1.54
CA LYS A 510 -9.47 -14.02 -2.42
C LYS A 510 -8.00 -14.31 -2.10
N SER A 511 -7.70 -15.55 -1.73
CA SER A 511 -6.32 -15.99 -1.56
C SER A 511 -5.52 -15.77 -2.84
N GLY A 512 -4.27 -15.32 -2.72
CA GLY A 512 -3.41 -15.13 -3.88
C GLY A 512 -1.92 -15.07 -3.57
N VAL A 513 -1.12 -15.27 -4.62
CA VAL A 513 0.33 -15.03 -4.62
C VAL A 513 0.60 -13.81 -5.49
N PHE A 514 1.17 -12.77 -4.87
CA PHE A 514 1.40 -11.47 -5.47
C PHE A 514 2.89 -11.18 -5.62
N GLY A 515 3.24 -10.56 -6.76
CA GLY A 515 4.61 -10.18 -7.06
C GLY A 515 5.04 -8.84 -6.42
N PRO A 516 6.35 -8.56 -6.44
CA PRO A 516 6.97 -7.37 -5.84
C PRO A 516 6.87 -6.10 -6.69
N ASP A 517 6.41 -6.22 -7.93
CA ASP A 517 6.26 -5.11 -8.87
C ASP A 517 4.78 -4.93 -9.20
N THR A 518 4.20 -3.84 -8.73
CA THR A 518 2.80 -3.46 -8.96
C THR A 518 2.56 -2.80 -10.32
N PHE A 519 3.63 -2.36 -11.01
CA PHE A 519 3.54 -1.60 -12.27
C PHE A 519 3.86 -2.44 -13.50
N GLU A 520 4.53 -3.59 -13.33
CA GLU A 520 4.88 -4.46 -14.44
C GLU A 520 3.66 -5.23 -14.97
N PHE A 521 3.38 -5.06 -16.26
CA PHE A 521 2.40 -5.85 -17.00
C PHE A 521 3.06 -6.76 -18.03
N PRO A 522 2.53 -7.98 -18.24
CA PRO A 522 1.42 -8.59 -17.52
C PRO A 522 1.80 -8.96 -16.08
N ARG A 523 0.84 -8.80 -15.14
CA ARG A 523 1.03 -9.20 -13.74
C ARG A 523 1.32 -10.69 -13.66
N ARG A 524 2.33 -11.06 -12.87
CA ARG A 524 2.67 -12.45 -12.57
C ARG A 524 2.16 -12.81 -11.18
N GLU A 525 0.88 -13.14 -11.12
CA GLU A 525 0.16 -13.46 -9.88
C GLU A 525 -0.81 -14.61 -10.11
N ALA A 526 -1.28 -15.22 -9.02
CA ALA A 526 -2.35 -16.20 -9.05
C ALA A 526 -3.35 -15.88 -7.93
N ILE A 527 -4.65 -15.90 -8.24
CA ILE A 527 -5.73 -15.52 -7.30
C ILE A 527 -6.85 -16.55 -7.39
N LEU A 528 -7.34 -17.01 -6.24
CA LEU A 528 -8.58 -17.77 -6.13
C LEU A 528 -9.75 -16.80 -6.02
N SER A 529 -10.42 -16.57 -7.15
CA SER A 529 -11.52 -15.60 -7.24
C SER A 529 -12.80 -16.09 -6.55
N ALA A 530 -13.03 -17.41 -6.46
CA ALA A 530 -14.16 -18.02 -5.77
C ALA A 530 -13.87 -19.49 -5.46
N GLY A 531 -14.67 -20.07 -4.54
CA GLY A 531 -14.61 -21.50 -4.21
C GLY A 531 -13.36 -21.92 -3.43
N GLU A 532 -13.35 -23.16 -2.96
CA GLU A 532 -12.17 -23.74 -2.31
C GLU A 532 -11.16 -24.26 -3.35
N GLY A 533 -9.89 -24.33 -2.96
CA GLY A 533 -8.85 -24.93 -3.80
C GLY A 533 -7.48 -24.31 -3.55
N VAL A 534 -6.60 -24.43 -4.56
CA VAL A 534 -5.26 -23.85 -4.54
C VAL A 534 -4.99 -22.97 -5.76
N ALA A 535 -4.27 -21.87 -5.56
CA ALA A 535 -3.69 -21.07 -6.64
C ALA A 535 -2.17 -21.12 -6.54
N VAL A 536 -1.48 -21.31 -7.68
CA VAL A 536 -0.04 -21.47 -7.75
C VAL A 536 0.56 -20.40 -8.66
N ALA A 537 1.62 -19.75 -8.20
CA ALA A 537 2.42 -18.82 -9.00
C ALA A 537 3.91 -19.11 -8.85
N GLU A 538 4.66 -18.83 -9.91
CA GLU A 538 6.13 -18.81 -9.85
C GLU A 538 6.57 -17.51 -9.19
N ILE A 539 7.43 -17.63 -8.17
CA ILE A 539 8.19 -16.51 -7.61
C ILE A 539 9.65 -16.63 -8.04
N ASP A 540 10.34 -15.50 -8.16
CA ASP A 540 11.78 -15.45 -8.38
C ASP A 540 12.45 -14.64 -7.28
N THR A 541 13.31 -15.30 -6.49
CA THR A 541 14.16 -14.67 -5.45
C THR A 541 15.65 -14.83 -5.75
N SER A 542 15.99 -15.31 -6.95
CA SER A 542 17.37 -15.50 -7.39
C SER A 542 18.08 -14.19 -7.67
N ASN A 543 19.40 -14.24 -7.76
CA ASN A 543 20.24 -13.19 -8.33
C ASN A 543 21.17 -13.83 -9.37
N LEU A 544 21.51 -13.06 -10.40
CA LEU A 544 22.70 -13.35 -11.22
C LEU A 544 23.95 -13.30 -10.35
N ASP A 545 25.01 -13.97 -10.79
CA ASP A 545 26.32 -13.96 -10.12
C ASP A 545 27.03 -12.61 -10.36
N THR A 546 26.50 -11.57 -9.73
CA THR A 546 26.96 -10.19 -9.82
C THR A 546 27.14 -9.62 -8.41
N PRO A 547 28.09 -8.68 -8.20
CA PRO A 547 28.28 -8.07 -6.88
C PRO A 547 27.04 -7.33 -6.36
N TYR A 548 26.20 -6.82 -7.25
CA TYR A 548 24.96 -6.13 -6.92
C TYR A 548 23.74 -7.03 -7.19
N PRO A 549 22.67 -6.92 -6.38
CA PRO A 549 21.45 -7.66 -6.62
C PRO A 549 20.82 -7.25 -7.95
N THR A 550 20.28 -8.24 -8.65
CA THR A 550 19.66 -8.07 -9.98
C THR A 550 18.17 -8.25 -9.94
N ASN A 551 17.63 -8.90 -8.91
CA ASN A 551 16.20 -9.08 -8.73
C ASN A 551 15.60 -8.00 -7.82
N VAL A 552 14.42 -7.48 -8.19
CA VAL A 552 13.73 -6.40 -7.47
C VAL A 552 13.47 -6.74 -5.99
N VAL A 553 13.21 -8.00 -5.63
CA VAL A 553 13.03 -8.38 -4.21
C VAL A 553 14.29 -8.26 -3.39
N ARG A 554 15.46 -8.25 -4.04
CA ARG A 554 16.77 -8.13 -3.42
C ARG A 554 17.28 -6.70 -3.44
N ARG A 555 17.02 -5.97 -4.53
CA ARG A 555 17.35 -4.55 -4.65
C ARG A 555 16.48 -3.68 -3.73
N LYS A 556 15.19 -4.03 -3.63
CA LYS A 556 14.17 -3.32 -2.84
C LYS A 556 14.06 -1.84 -3.21
N ASP A 557 13.92 -1.55 -4.51
CA ASP A 557 13.98 -0.19 -5.06
C ASP A 557 13.10 0.82 -4.27
N LEU A 558 11.84 0.49 -3.94
CA LEU A 558 10.95 1.36 -3.14
C LEU A 558 11.34 1.45 -1.65
N VAL A 559 12.02 0.44 -1.10
CA VAL A 559 12.52 0.48 0.28
C VAL A 559 13.81 1.30 0.36
N THR A 560 14.67 1.23 -0.66
CA THR A 560 15.89 2.04 -0.78
C THR A 560 15.58 3.53 -0.89
N MET A 561 14.52 3.91 -1.60
CA MET A 561 14.16 5.32 -1.84
C MET A 561 13.46 6.02 -0.67
N ARG A 562 13.24 5.33 0.45
CA ARG A 562 12.64 5.89 1.67
C ARG A 562 13.44 7.09 2.18
N GLN A 563 12.78 7.91 2.99
CA GLN A 563 13.39 9.03 3.72
C GLN A 563 13.22 8.87 5.24
N PRO A 564 13.98 7.95 5.90
CA PRO A 564 13.72 7.55 7.29
C PRO A 564 13.82 8.66 8.34
N HIS A 565 14.52 9.74 8.03
CA HIS A 565 14.63 10.90 8.91
C HIS A 565 13.30 11.63 9.15
N HIS A 566 12.26 11.38 8.33
CA HIS A 566 10.90 11.88 8.58
C HIS A 566 10.05 10.93 9.46
N TYR A 567 10.49 9.69 9.70
CA TYR A 567 9.60 8.62 10.17
C TYR A 567 9.67 8.38 11.68
N LEU A 568 10.45 9.19 12.42
CA LEU A 568 10.50 9.10 13.88
C LEU A 568 9.12 9.16 14.57
N PRO A 569 8.15 9.99 14.11
CA PRO A 569 6.81 9.99 14.72
C PRO A 569 6.04 8.67 14.59
N LEU A 570 6.45 7.74 13.71
CA LEU A 570 5.78 6.45 13.55
C LEU A 570 6.08 5.48 14.69
N ILE A 571 7.13 5.73 15.47
CA ILE A 571 7.55 4.87 16.59
C ILE A 571 7.35 5.55 17.96
N GLY A 572 6.67 6.70 17.97
CA GLY A 572 6.41 7.52 19.17
C GLY A 572 5.09 7.25 19.84
#